data_AF-A0AAP0WG27-F1
#
_entry.id   AF-A0AAP0WG27-F1
#
_cell.length_a   1.000
_cell.length_b   1.000
_cell.length_c   1.000
_cell.angle_alpha   90.00
_cell.angle_beta   90.00
_cell.angle_gamma   90.00
#
_symmetry.space_group_name_H-M   'P 1'
#
loop_
_entity.id
_entity.type
_entity.pdbx_description
1 polymer ?
#
loop_
_entity_poly.entity_id
_entity_poly.type
_entity_poly.pdbx_seq_one_letter_code
_entity_poly.pdbx_strand_id
1 'polypeptide(L)'
;MATIDLSQLPAPNIVEALDFETLLQQRKSALIARYPADKQEAIARTLTLASEPIVKLLEENAYREVILRQRINEAAKATMVAFASGSDLDQLGVNNGVTRLVLKPADNSTLPPTPARLESDDDFRLRIAQAFE
;
A
#
# COMPACT_ATOMS: atom_id res chain seq x y z
N MET A 1 26.72 -16.27 9.55
CA MET A 1 26.42 -14.83 9.54
C MET A 1 25.05 -14.62 10.17
N ALA A 2 24.79 -13.49 10.80
CA ALA A 2 23.47 -13.22 11.40
C ALA A 2 22.47 -12.96 10.27
N THR A 3 21.50 -13.85 10.10
CA THR A 3 20.38 -13.68 9.17
C THR A 3 19.60 -12.44 9.61
N ILE A 4 19.59 -11.39 8.78
CA ILE A 4 18.77 -10.20 9.03
C ILE A 4 17.31 -10.63 8.91
N ASP A 5 16.55 -10.47 9.99
CA ASP A 5 15.10 -10.69 9.97
C ASP A 5 14.42 -9.51 9.25
N LEU A 6 14.19 -9.69 7.95
CA LEU A 6 13.55 -8.70 7.10
C LEU A 6 12.12 -8.35 7.56
N SER A 7 11.46 -9.23 8.32
CA SER A 7 10.09 -8.99 8.80
C SER A 7 10.01 -7.95 9.92
N GLN A 8 11.13 -7.63 10.56
CA GLN A 8 11.21 -6.65 11.65
C GLN A 8 11.66 -5.25 11.22
N LEU A 9 11.85 -5.04 9.90
CA LEU A 9 12.23 -3.72 9.42
C LEU A 9 11.09 -2.72 9.61
N PRO A 10 11.37 -1.50 10.09
CA PRO A 10 10.35 -0.47 10.18
C PRO A 10 9.80 -0.14 8.80
N ALA A 11 8.55 0.31 8.75
CA ALA A 11 7.96 0.78 7.51
C ALA A 11 8.82 1.93 6.93
N PRO A 12 9.08 1.93 5.61
CA PRO A 12 9.90 2.94 4.97
C PRO A 12 9.16 4.29 4.91
N ASN A 13 9.91 5.38 4.83
CA ASN A 13 9.34 6.75 4.80
C ASN A 13 8.39 7.01 3.62
N ILE A 14 8.47 6.22 2.55
CA ILE A 14 7.54 6.33 1.40
C ILE A 14 6.13 5.85 1.74
N VAL A 15 5.97 5.03 2.78
CA VAL A 15 4.65 4.59 3.25
C VAL A 15 4.09 5.68 4.16
N GLU A 16 3.13 6.44 3.64
CA GLU A 16 2.49 7.52 4.37
C GLU A 16 1.43 7.00 5.35
N ALA A 17 1.38 7.54 6.56
CA ALA A 17 0.23 7.39 7.44
C ALA A 17 -0.91 8.29 6.94
N LEU A 18 -2.04 7.69 6.58
CA LEU A 18 -3.16 8.40 5.97
C LEU A 18 -4.22 8.73 7.03
N ASP A 19 -4.59 10.01 7.09
CA ASP A 19 -5.67 10.49 7.95
C ASP A 19 -6.70 11.28 7.12
N PHE A 20 -7.94 10.78 7.14
CA PHE A 20 -9.02 11.35 6.35
C PHE A 20 -9.35 12.79 6.78
N GLU A 21 -9.42 13.04 8.09
CA GLU A 21 -9.80 14.36 8.61
C GLU A 21 -8.75 15.42 8.26
N THR A 22 -7.47 15.08 8.37
CA THR A 22 -6.36 15.95 7.94
C THR A 22 -6.48 16.30 6.46
N LEU A 23 -6.73 15.31 5.59
CA LEU A 23 -6.91 15.56 4.14
C LEU A 23 -8.16 16.40 3.86
N LEU A 24 -9.27 16.14 4.54
CA LEU A 24 -10.50 16.92 4.39
C LEU A 24 -10.27 18.40 4.80
N GLN A 25 -9.57 18.64 5.90
CA GLN A 25 -9.23 20.00 6.32
C GLN A 25 -8.32 20.70 5.31
N GLN A 26 -7.28 20.01 4.80
CA GLN A 26 -6.42 20.55 3.74
C GLN A 26 -7.23 20.94 2.49
N ARG A 27 -8.19 20.09 2.08
CA ARG A 27 -9.08 20.36 0.94
C ARG A 27 -10.01 21.54 1.20
N LYS A 28 -10.59 21.65 2.40
CA LYS A 28 -11.41 22.81 2.80
C LYS A 28 -10.59 24.10 2.77
N SER A 29 -9.39 24.10 3.35
CA SER A 29 -8.48 25.26 3.32
C SER A 29 -8.07 25.63 1.89
N ALA A 30 -7.77 24.64 1.03
CA ALA A 30 -7.45 24.88 -0.36
C ALA A 30 -8.62 25.48 -1.15
N LEU A 31 -9.85 25.05 -0.87
CA LEU A 31 -11.04 25.65 -1.47
C LEU A 31 -11.23 27.10 -1.01
N ILE A 32 -11.11 27.38 0.29
CA ILE A 32 -11.22 28.75 0.84
C ILE A 32 -10.19 29.68 0.17
N ALA A 33 -8.95 29.23 0.03
CA ALA A 33 -7.86 30.02 -0.58
C ALA A 33 -8.10 30.39 -2.05
N ARG A 34 -9.03 29.71 -2.75
CA ARG A 34 -9.42 30.05 -4.14
C ARG A 34 -10.38 31.23 -4.22
N TYR A 35 -10.98 31.65 -3.12
CA TYR A 35 -11.87 32.81 -3.08
C TYR A 35 -11.12 34.11 -2.76
N PRO A 36 -11.61 35.27 -3.26
CA PRO A 36 -11.15 36.59 -2.82
C PRO A 36 -11.20 36.75 -1.29
N ALA A 37 -10.24 37.49 -0.71
CA ALA A 37 -10.06 37.60 0.74
C ALA A 37 -11.32 38.05 1.50
N ASP A 38 -12.09 38.97 0.91
CA ASP A 38 -13.37 39.47 1.44
C ASP A 38 -14.47 38.41 1.51
N LYS A 39 -14.33 37.30 0.76
CA LYS A 39 -15.29 36.19 0.72
C LYS A 39 -14.84 34.96 1.49
N GLN A 40 -13.56 34.88 1.89
CA GLN A 40 -13.00 33.68 2.52
C GLN A 40 -13.70 33.32 3.82
N GLU A 41 -14.03 34.31 4.65
CA GLU A 41 -14.73 34.06 5.92
C GLU A 41 -16.13 33.49 5.70
N ALA A 42 -16.87 34.01 4.71
CA ALA A 42 -18.20 33.50 4.37
C ALA A 42 -18.12 32.03 3.91
N ILE A 43 -17.17 31.69 3.03
CA ILE A 43 -16.95 30.32 2.57
C ILE A 43 -16.51 29.40 3.72
N ALA A 44 -15.61 29.85 4.59
CA ALA A 44 -15.18 29.08 5.75
C ALA A 44 -16.37 28.73 6.66
N ARG A 45 -17.28 29.67 6.91
CA ARG A 45 -18.53 29.42 7.66
C ARG A 45 -19.44 28.43 6.95
N THR A 46 -19.61 28.51 5.63
CA THR A 46 -20.39 27.52 4.88
C THR A 46 -19.79 26.11 5.03
N LEU A 47 -18.46 25.97 4.98
CA LEU A 47 -17.80 24.66 5.07
C LEU A 47 -17.83 24.00 6.46
N THR A 48 -18.32 24.69 7.50
CA THR A 48 -18.59 24.06 8.81
C THR A 48 -19.94 23.35 8.85
N LEU A 49 -20.86 23.69 7.94
CA LEU A 49 -22.19 23.09 7.87
C LEU A 49 -22.13 21.77 7.08
N ALA A 50 -22.24 20.64 7.77
CA ALA A 50 -22.20 19.31 7.15
C ALA A 50 -23.34 19.04 6.16
N SER A 51 -24.43 19.82 6.24
CA SER A 51 -25.56 19.76 5.31
C SER A 51 -25.28 20.38 3.95
N GLU A 52 -24.23 21.21 3.84
CA GLU A 52 -23.88 21.86 2.59
C GLU A 52 -23.37 20.83 1.57
N PRO A 53 -23.97 20.75 0.37
CA PRO A 53 -23.59 19.74 -0.63
C PRO A 53 -22.11 19.76 -1.01
N ILE A 54 -21.49 20.95 -0.97
CA ILE A 54 -20.06 21.11 -1.26
C ILE A 54 -19.19 20.41 -0.21
N VAL A 55 -19.63 20.31 1.04
CA VAL A 55 -18.92 19.55 2.09
C VAL A 55 -18.94 18.06 1.76
N LYS A 56 -20.07 17.52 1.28
CA LYS A 56 -20.16 16.12 0.82
C LYS A 56 -19.29 15.83 -0.39
N LEU A 57 -19.18 16.78 -1.32
CA LEU A 57 -18.26 16.65 -2.45
C LEU A 57 -16.79 16.62 -1.98
N LEU A 58 -16.42 17.46 -1.00
CA LEU A 58 -15.06 17.47 -0.45
C LEU A 58 -14.76 16.19 0.35
N GLU A 59 -15.73 15.65 1.10
CA GLU A 59 -15.62 14.36 1.79
C GLU A 59 -15.39 13.22 0.79
N GLU A 60 -16.19 13.13 -0.28
CA GLU A 60 -16.01 12.12 -1.34
C GLU A 60 -14.62 12.22 -1.99
N ASN A 61 -14.16 13.45 -2.25
CA ASN A 61 -12.85 13.69 -2.85
C ASN A 61 -11.71 13.26 -1.92
N ALA A 62 -11.78 13.63 -0.63
CA ALA A 62 -10.81 13.23 0.38
C ALA A 62 -10.78 11.70 0.55
N TYR A 63 -11.94 11.05 0.52
CA TYR A 63 -12.03 9.59 0.61
C TYR A 63 -11.36 8.89 -0.59
N ARG A 64 -11.60 9.37 -1.81
CA ARG A 64 -10.92 8.87 -3.01
C ARG A 64 -9.41 9.07 -2.95
N GLU A 65 -8.96 10.19 -2.39
CA GLU A 65 -7.54 10.45 -2.18
C GLU A 65 -6.92 9.47 -1.18
N VAL A 66 -7.58 9.18 -0.05
CA VAL A 66 -7.13 8.15 0.91
C VAL A 66 -6.94 6.81 0.21
N ILE A 67 -7.94 6.36 -0.56
CA ILE A 67 -7.84 5.09 -1.31
C ILE A 67 -6.68 5.12 -2.30
N LEU A 68 -6.52 6.21 -3.05
CA LEU A 68 -5.44 6.32 -4.03
C LEU A 68 -4.07 6.29 -3.36
N ARG A 69 -3.87 7.03 -2.27
CA ARG A 69 -2.61 7.01 -1.52
C ARG A 69 -2.35 5.66 -0.86
N GLN A 70 -3.38 4.98 -0.38
CA GLN A 70 -3.25 3.63 0.17
C GLN A 70 -2.80 2.64 -0.92
N ARG A 71 -3.37 2.74 -2.13
CA ARG A 71 -2.91 1.94 -3.28
C ARG A 71 -1.46 2.25 -3.65
N ILE A 72 -1.02 3.51 -3.54
CA ILE A 72 0.38 3.89 -3.76
C ILE A 72 1.28 3.27 -2.68
N ASN A 73 0.88 3.31 -1.40
CA ASN A 73 1.60 2.66 -0.31
C ASN A 73 1.76 1.15 -0.54
N GLU A 74 0.70 0.48 -0.97
CA GLU A 74 0.71 -0.95 -1.29
C GLU A 74 1.62 -1.25 -2.49
N ALA A 75 1.52 -0.45 -3.56
CA ALA A 75 2.41 -0.59 -4.72
C ALA A 75 3.88 -0.37 -4.36
N ALA A 76 4.19 0.59 -3.48
CA ALA A 76 5.55 0.82 -3.00
C ALA A 76 6.06 -0.35 -2.15
N LYS A 77 5.22 -0.95 -1.28
CA LYS A 77 5.59 -2.14 -0.50
C LYS A 77 5.85 -3.36 -1.39
N ALA A 78 5.07 -3.54 -2.44
CA ALA A 78 5.22 -4.63 -3.40
C ALA A 78 6.57 -4.62 -4.14
N THR A 79 7.30 -3.50 -4.17
CA THR A 79 8.64 -3.43 -4.78
C THR A 79 9.79 -3.70 -3.80
N MET A 80 9.48 -4.00 -2.54
CA MET A 80 10.47 -4.21 -1.49
C MET A 80 10.41 -5.66 -0.98
N VAL A 81 11.54 -6.38 -1.02
CA VAL A 81 11.60 -7.81 -0.62
C VAL A 81 11.02 -8.04 0.78
N ALA A 82 11.26 -7.13 1.71
CA ALA A 82 10.75 -7.22 3.09
C ALA A 82 9.23 -7.17 3.22
N PHE A 83 8.52 -6.55 2.27
CA PHE A 83 7.07 -6.32 2.36
C PHE A 83 6.27 -7.01 1.24
N ALA A 84 6.90 -7.30 0.11
CA ALA A 84 6.25 -7.96 -1.03
C ALA A 84 5.78 -9.38 -0.67
N SER A 85 4.74 -9.84 -1.37
CA SER A 85 4.15 -11.17 -1.20
C SER A 85 3.73 -11.77 -2.54
N GLY A 86 3.59 -13.10 -2.59
CA GLY A 86 3.12 -13.81 -3.78
C GLY A 86 3.94 -13.48 -5.03
N SER A 87 3.25 -13.13 -6.12
CA SER A 87 3.88 -12.89 -7.43
C SER A 87 4.83 -11.69 -7.47
N ASP A 88 4.58 -10.66 -6.65
CA ASP A 88 5.46 -9.50 -6.60
C ASP A 88 6.82 -9.88 -5.98
N LEU A 89 6.78 -10.71 -4.94
CA LEU A 89 7.99 -11.28 -4.33
C LEU A 89 8.70 -12.23 -5.31
N ASP A 90 7.96 -13.01 -6.09
CA ASP A 90 8.52 -13.89 -7.13
C ASP A 90 9.33 -13.10 -8.18
N GLN A 91 8.81 -11.95 -8.63
CA GLN A 91 9.52 -11.06 -9.56
C GLN A 91 10.79 -10.49 -8.93
N LEU A 92 10.73 -10.06 -7.67
CA LEU A 92 11.91 -9.55 -6.95
C LEU A 92 12.96 -10.65 -6.72
N GLY A 93 12.54 -11.89 -6.48
CA GLY A 93 13.46 -13.02 -6.35
C GLY A 93 14.21 -13.30 -7.65
N VAL A 94 13.51 -13.26 -8.79
CA VAL A 94 14.12 -13.47 -10.12
C VAL A 94 15.20 -12.42 -10.43
N ASN A 95 15.02 -11.17 -10.00
CA ASN A 95 16.05 -10.13 -10.14
C ASN A 95 17.38 -10.51 -9.45
N ASN A 96 17.33 -11.39 -8.45
CA ASN A 96 18.47 -11.90 -7.70
C ASN A 96 18.86 -13.33 -8.11
N GLY A 97 18.29 -13.85 -9.21
CA GLY A 97 18.54 -15.21 -9.69
C GLY A 97 17.92 -16.32 -8.84
N VAL A 98 16.99 -15.99 -7.92
CA VAL A 98 16.34 -16.96 -7.03
C VAL A 98 14.90 -17.18 -7.46
N THR A 99 14.51 -18.43 -7.65
CA THR A 99 13.11 -18.83 -7.89
C THR A 99 12.54 -19.58 -6.70
N ARG A 100 11.20 -19.51 -6.57
CA ARG A 100 10.46 -20.19 -5.51
C ARG A 100 10.58 -21.70 -5.64
N LEU A 101 10.88 -22.39 -4.55
CA LEU A 101 10.97 -23.84 -4.57
C LEU A 101 9.59 -24.51 -4.64
N VAL A 102 9.53 -25.62 -5.38
CA VAL A 102 8.39 -26.54 -5.37
C VAL A 102 8.65 -27.61 -4.30
N LEU A 103 7.96 -27.50 -3.16
CA LEU A 103 8.09 -28.46 -2.05
C LEU A 103 7.40 -29.79 -2.36
N LYS A 104 6.25 -29.74 -3.05
CA LYS A 104 5.54 -30.92 -3.55
C LYS A 104 4.98 -30.60 -4.94
N PRO A 105 5.26 -31.41 -5.97
CA PRO A 105 4.69 -31.18 -7.29
C PRO A 105 3.16 -31.36 -7.26
N ALA A 106 2.48 -30.79 -8.26
CA ALA A 106 1.05 -31.01 -8.44
C ALA A 106 0.78 -32.50 -8.72
N ASP A 107 -0.33 -33.02 -8.19
CA ASP A 107 -0.79 -34.38 -8.43
C ASP A 107 -2.13 -34.36 -9.16
N ASN A 108 -2.06 -34.58 -10.48
CA ASN A 108 -3.21 -34.60 -11.38
C ASN A 108 -3.96 -35.94 -11.35
N SER A 109 -3.50 -36.94 -10.60
CA SER A 109 -4.18 -38.23 -10.47
C SER A 109 -5.35 -38.22 -9.48
N THR A 110 -5.45 -37.17 -8.66
CA THR A 110 -6.52 -36.97 -7.67
C THR A 110 -7.70 -36.16 -8.24
N LEU A 111 -8.92 -36.37 -7.72
CA LEU A 111 -10.12 -35.57 -8.08
C LEU A 111 -10.70 -34.88 -6.83
N PRO A 112 -10.71 -33.53 -6.75
CA PRO A 112 -10.07 -32.59 -7.67
C PRO A 112 -8.52 -32.71 -7.65
N PRO A 113 -7.81 -32.29 -8.72
CA PRO A 113 -6.35 -32.29 -8.77
C PRO A 113 -5.73 -31.56 -7.58
N THR A 114 -4.72 -32.16 -6.97
CA THR A 114 -4.01 -31.54 -5.84
C THR A 114 -2.96 -30.56 -6.39
N PRO A 115 -3.03 -29.25 -6.06
CA PRO A 115 -2.07 -28.27 -6.56
C PRO A 115 -0.66 -28.49 -5.99
N ALA A 116 0.35 -27.97 -6.69
CA ALA A 116 1.71 -27.97 -6.19
C ALA A 116 1.80 -27.18 -4.88
N ARG A 117 2.55 -27.70 -3.92
CA ARG A 117 2.90 -26.97 -2.70
C ARG A 117 4.21 -26.23 -2.96
N LEU A 118 4.14 -24.91 -2.93
CA LEU A 118 5.30 -24.04 -3.06
C LEU A 118 5.86 -23.66 -1.69
N GLU A 119 7.09 -23.18 -1.70
CA GLU A 119 7.74 -22.52 -0.57
C GLU A 119 6.96 -21.29 -0.09
N SER A 120 7.02 -21.01 1.21
CA SER A 120 6.35 -19.86 1.82
C SER A 120 7.04 -18.54 1.45
N ASP A 121 6.34 -17.41 1.55
CA ASP A 121 6.96 -16.09 1.30
C ASP A 121 8.07 -15.78 2.32
N ASP A 122 7.93 -16.24 3.56
CA ASP A 122 8.92 -15.99 4.62
C ASP A 122 10.23 -16.72 4.33
N ASP A 123 10.16 -18.02 3.99
CA ASP A 123 11.33 -18.81 3.62
C ASP A 123 11.98 -18.27 2.33
N PHE A 124 11.15 -17.88 1.36
CA PHE A 124 11.62 -17.36 0.08
C PHE A 124 12.34 -16.01 0.24
N ARG A 125 11.87 -15.10 1.12
CA ARG A 125 12.59 -13.85 1.46
C ARG A 125 13.99 -14.11 2.02
N LEU A 126 14.14 -15.12 2.88
CA LEU A 126 15.44 -15.48 3.44
C LEU A 126 16.42 -15.94 2.36
N ARG A 127 15.97 -16.76 1.42
CA ARG A 127 16.79 -17.18 0.26
C ARG A 127 17.18 -16.02 -0.64
N ILE A 128 16.27 -15.07 -0.87
CA ILE A 128 16.58 -13.87 -1.67
C ILE A 128 17.69 -13.06 -0.98
N ALA A 129 17.64 -12.90 0.34
CA ALA A 129 18.70 -12.20 1.08
C ALA A 129 20.05 -12.92 1.02
N GLN A 130 20.04 -14.26 1.08
CA GLN A 130 21.24 -15.10 0.99
C GLN A 130 21.90 -15.10 -0.39
N ALA A 131 21.19 -14.68 -1.45
CA ALA A 131 21.76 -14.64 -2.81
C ALA A 131 22.96 -13.66 -2.95
N PHE A 132 23.14 -12.77 -1.98
CA PHE A 132 24.21 -11.78 -1.94
C PHE A 132 25.39 -12.16 -1.03
N GLU A 133 25.29 -13.28 -0.30
CA GLU A 133 26.37 -13.81 0.56
C GLU A 133 27.25 -14.80 -0.23
#